data_AF-A0A5D6Y6U4-F1
#
_entry.id   AF-A0A5D6Y6U4-F1
#
_cell.length_a   1.000
_cell.length_b   1.000
_cell.length_c   1.000
_cell.angle_alpha   90.00
_cell.angle_beta   90.00
_cell.angle_gamma   90.00
#
_symmetry.space_group_name_H-M   'P 1'
#
loop_
_entity.id
_entity.type
_entity.pdbx_description
1 polymer ?
#
loop_
_entity_poly.entity_id
_entity_poly.type
_entity_poly.pdbx_seq_one_letter_code
_entity_poly.pdbx_strand_id
1 'polypeptide(L)'
;CQGLARIAVMDSNRLKMLGKVTGVVCAIDLDHNSENDPHSFEDTSVWLFGHMLYLSVAAAFNVKDRFRLPFYRNAPFTLLLLGTVGVNLWFLLDTSGTIDATFQLLPVPFAFRWKLLLLFLGHAGAAMIWELAVTRGLAGLARPRWAKRLAVCCRLR
;
A
#
# COMPACT_ATOMS: atom_id res chain seq x y z
N CYS A 1 -1.99 -18.16 17.47
CA CYS A 1 -1.87 -17.36 18.73
C CYS A 1 -0.94 -17.99 19.78
N GLN A 2 0.29 -18.37 19.43
CA GLN A 2 1.30 -18.88 20.38
C GLN A 2 2.64 -18.13 20.31
N GLY A 3 2.72 -17.07 19.52
CA GLY A 3 3.93 -16.27 19.35
C GLY A 3 3.80 -14.93 20.05
N LEU A 4 4.81 -14.60 20.87
CA LEU A 4 5.08 -13.27 21.43
C LEU A 4 4.31 -12.85 22.69
N ALA A 5 4.36 -13.71 23.71
CA ALA A 5 4.31 -13.31 25.12
C ALA A 5 5.66 -12.75 25.63
N ARG A 6 6.41 -12.05 24.77
CA ARG A 6 7.67 -11.39 25.16
C ARG A 6 7.76 -10.06 24.43
N ILE A 7 7.42 -8.98 25.12
CA ILE A 7 8.21 -7.74 25.23
C ILE A 7 7.32 -6.66 25.87
N ALA A 8 7.96 -5.98 26.83
CA ALA A 8 7.66 -4.67 27.40
C ALA A 8 6.71 -4.59 28.60
N VAL A 9 7.32 -4.23 29.73
CA VAL A 9 6.77 -3.40 30.80
C VAL A 9 6.02 -2.22 30.15
N MET A 10 4.69 -2.26 30.14
CA MET A 10 3.85 -1.19 29.58
C MET A 10 2.66 -0.84 30.48
N ASP A 11 2.36 0.45 30.44
CA ASP A 11 1.33 1.17 31.18
C ASP A 11 -0.10 0.57 31.07
N SER A 12 -0.89 0.71 32.14
CA SER A 12 -2.24 0.11 32.29
C SER A 12 -3.23 0.57 31.21
N ASN A 13 -3.11 1.79 30.69
CA ASN A 13 -3.99 2.26 29.61
C ASN A 13 -3.62 1.65 28.25
N ARG A 14 -2.33 1.38 28.00
CA ARG A 14 -1.90 0.62 26.82
C ARG A 14 -2.36 -0.83 26.89
N LEU A 15 -2.39 -1.45 28.07
CA LEU A 15 -2.90 -2.82 28.26
C LEU A 15 -4.40 -2.93 27.96
N LYS A 16 -5.21 -1.92 28.29
CA LYS A 16 -6.65 -1.92 27.93
C LYS A 16 -6.88 -1.73 26.45
N MET A 17 -6.12 -0.84 25.81
CA MET A 17 -6.16 -0.65 24.35
C MET A 17 -5.64 -1.88 23.62
N LEU A 18 -4.52 -2.45 24.06
CA LEU A 18 -3.98 -3.68 23.52
C LEU A 18 -4.93 -4.84 23.73
N GLY A 19 -5.47 -5.08 24.93
CA GLY A 19 -6.44 -6.16 25.18
C GLY A 19 -7.72 -6.03 24.35
N LYS A 20 -8.17 -4.80 24.06
CA LYS A 20 -9.33 -4.57 23.19
C LYS A 20 -8.98 -4.76 21.72
N VAL A 21 -7.78 -4.37 21.29
CA VAL A 21 -7.31 -4.56 19.91
C VAL A 21 -6.92 -6.02 19.64
N THR A 22 -6.19 -6.66 20.55
CA THR A 22 -5.75 -8.06 20.45
C THR A 22 -6.91 -9.03 20.67
N GLY A 23 -7.86 -8.72 21.56
CA GLY A 23 -9.09 -9.51 21.71
C GLY A 23 -9.98 -9.47 20.45
N VAL A 24 -10.04 -8.32 19.77
CA VAL A 24 -10.75 -8.18 18.49
C VAL A 24 -9.98 -8.89 17.37
N VAL A 25 -8.66 -8.76 17.29
CA VAL A 25 -7.84 -9.44 16.27
C VAL A 25 -7.87 -10.96 16.43
N CYS A 26 -7.72 -11.48 17.65
CA CYS A 26 -7.78 -12.92 17.92
C CYS A 26 -9.18 -13.50 17.70
N ALA A 27 -10.25 -12.73 17.90
CA ALA A 27 -11.61 -13.17 17.58
C ALA A 27 -11.88 -13.19 16.06
N ILE A 28 -11.34 -12.24 15.30
CA ILE A 28 -11.47 -12.20 13.83
C ILE A 28 -10.70 -13.37 13.19
N ASP A 29 -9.53 -13.73 13.73
CA ASP A 29 -8.66 -14.78 13.17
C ASP A 29 -9.17 -16.21 13.47
N LEU A 30 -9.86 -16.41 14.61
CA LEU A 30 -10.45 -17.71 14.97
C LEU A 30 -11.83 -17.97 14.32
N ASP A 31 -12.57 -16.93 13.97
CA ASP A 31 -13.90 -17.07 13.36
C ASP A 31 -13.83 -17.25 11.83
N HIS A 32 -12.77 -16.79 11.17
CA HIS A 32 -12.61 -16.85 9.71
C HIS A 32 -11.56 -17.87 9.24
N ASN A 33 -10.84 -18.51 10.15
CA ASN A 33 -9.88 -19.58 9.84
C ASN A 33 -10.33 -20.86 10.55
N SER A 34 -11.49 -21.37 10.13
CA SER A 34 -11.99 -22.68 10.55
C SER A 34 -11.08 -23.76 9.98
N GLU A 35 -10.77 -24.79 10.75
CA GLU A 35 -9.94 -25.94 10.34
C GLU A 35 -10.49 -26.68 9.10
N ASN A 36 -11.73 -26.39 8.70
CA ASN A 36 -12.42 -26.96 7.56
C ASN A 36 -12.46 -26.07 6.30
N ASP A 37 -11.93 -24.84 6.33
CA ASP A 37 -11.91 -23.97 5.15
C ASP A 37 -10.65 -24.22 4.30
N PRO A 38 -10.77 -24.46 2.97
CA PRO A 38 -9.63 -24.70 2.10
C PRO A 38 -8.82 -23.44 1.78
N HIS A 39 -9.28 -22.25 2.19
CA HIS A 39 -8.69 -20.96 1.83
C HIS A 39 -8.41 -20.11 3.07
N SER A 40 -7.25 -19.46 3.10
CA SER A 40 -6.80 -18.69 4.25
C SER A 40 -7.14 -17.20 4.12
N PHE A 41 -7.63 -16.62 5.22
CA PHE A 41 -7.93 -15.19 5.32
C PHE A 41 -6.70 -14.30 5.09
N GLU A 42 -5.53 -14.73 5.58
CA GLU A 42 -4.25 -14.03 5.38
C GLU A 42 -3.90 -13.93 3.89
N ASP A 43 -4.00 -15.05 3.16
CA ASP A 43 -3.67 -15.12 1.74
C ASP A 43 -4.58 -14.22 0.90
N THR A 44 -5.89 -14.25 1.18
CA THR A 44 -6.87 -13.37 0.54
C THR A 44 -6.54 -11.89 0.78
N SER A 45 -6.18 -11.55 2.02
CA SER A 45 -5.84 -10.18 2.41
C SER A 45 -4.55 -9.68 1.73
N VAL A 46 -3.53 -10.54 1.68
CA VAL A 46 -2.25 -10.24 1.02
C VAL A 46 -2.44 -10.12 -0.49
N TRP A 47 -3.26 -10.95 -1.11
CA TRP A 47 -3.55 -10.88 -2.54
C TRP A 47 -4.24 -9.56 -2.91
N LEU A 48 -5.33 -9.22 -2.21
CA LEU A 48 -6.09 -7.98 -2.43
C LEU A 48 -5.24 -6.72 -2.21
N PHE A 49 -4.39 -6.73 -1.19
CA PHE A 49 -3.57 -5.56 -0.83
C PHE A 49 -2.26 -5.50 -1.62
N GLY A 50 -1.65 -6.63 -1.96
CA GLY A 50 -0.32 -6.71 -2.56
C GLY A 50 -0.26 -6.07 -3.96
N HIS A 51 -1.28 -6.30 -4.79
CA HIS A 51 -1.36 -5.66 -6.11
C HIS A 51 -1.46 -4.13 -6.01
N MET A 52 -2.18 -3.64 -5.00
CA MET A 52 -2.34 -2.22 -4.74
C MET A 52 -1.04 -1.56 -4.29
N LEU A 53 -0.25 -2.23 -3.44
CA LEU A 53 1.07 -1.77 -3.03
C LEU A 53 1.97 -1.54 -4.24
N TYR A 54 2.03 -2.52 -5.15
CA TYR A 54 2.85 -2.41 -6.35
C TYR A 54 2.43 -1.22 -7.23
N LEU A 55 1.12 -1.04 -7.44
CA LEU A 55 0.58 0.08 -8.21
C LEU A 55 0.90 1.44 -7.57
N SER A 56 0.86 1.53 -6.24
CA SER A 56 1.16 2.78 -5.53
C SER A 56 2.62 3.21 -5.69
N VAL A 57 3.56 2.28 -5.61
CA VAL A 57 5.00 2.54 -5.78
C VAL A 57 5.31 2.84 -7.24
N ALA A 58 4.71 2.09 -8.16
CA ALA A 58 4.81 2.38 -9.59
C ALA A 58 4.31 3.79 -9.92
N ALA A 59 3.19 4.22 -9.31
CA ALA A 59 2.70 5.59 -9.45
C ALA A 59 3.72 6.59 -8.91
N ALA A 60 4.19 6.41 -7.66
CA ALA A 60 5.15 7.31 -7.02
C ALA A 60 6.41 7.51 -7.89
N PHE A 61 7.07 6.44 -8.31
CA PHE A 61 8.30 6.53 -9.11
C PHE A 61 8.10 7.18 -10.48
N ASN A 62 6.92 7.08 -11.09
CA ASN A 62 6.65 7.67 -12.40
C ASN A 62 6.09 9.10 -12.33
N VAL A 63 5.93 9.70 -11.13
CA VAL A 63 5.40 11.07 -10.95
C VAL A 63 6.23 12.11 -11.68
N LYS A 64 7.54 12.13 -11.47
CA LYS A 64 8.44 13.08 -12.13
C LYS A 64 9.88 12.63 -12.00
N ASP A 65 10.43 12.17 -13.11
CA ASP A 65 11.83 11.82 -13.27
C ASP A 65 12.52 12.86 -14.20
N ARG A 66 13.83 13.03 -14.04
CA ARG A 66 14.67 13.89 -14.89
C ARG A 66 14.84 13.32 -16.29
N PHE A 67 14.84 11.99 -16.44
CA PHE A 67 15.16 11.29 -17.69
C PHE A 67 13.95 10.65 -18.38
N ARG A 68 12.80 10.59 -17.71
CA ARG A 68 11.56 9.98 -18.22
C ARG A 68 10.43 10.99 -18.25
N LEU A 69 9.57 10.90 -19.27
CA LEU A 69 8.34 11.67 -19.36
C LEU A 69 7.43 11.34 -18.15
N PRO A 70 6.84 12.35 -17.49
CA PRO A 70 5.98 12.11 -16.34
C PRO A 70 4.73 11.34 -16.77
N PHE A 71 4.18 10.51 -15.87
CA PHE A 71 3.08 9.59 -16.21
C PHE A 71 1.95 10.27 -16.98
N TYR A 72 1.49 11.44 -16.55
CA TYR A 72 0.37 12.19 -17.13
C TYR A 72 0.58 12.68 -18.57
N ARG A 73 1.83 12.69 -19.08
CA ARG A 73 2.09 12.97 -20.50
C ARG A 73 2.05 11.71 -21.37
N ASN A 74 2.24 10.54 -20.77
CA ASN A 74 2.18 9.25 -21.47
C ASN A 74 0.77 8.68 -21.34
N ALA A 75 -0.07 8.93 -22.34
CA ALA A 75 -1.44 8.43 -22.40
C ALA A 75 -1.56 6.90 -22.21
N PRO A 76 -0.81 6.03 -22.93
CA PRO A 76 -0.98 4.58 -22.76
C PRO A 76 -0.61 4.12 -21.35
N PHE A 77 0.47 4.67 -20.79
CA PHE A 77 0.87 4.37 -19.42
C PHE A 77 -0.18 4.82 -18.40
N THR A 78 -0.71 6.03 -18.55
CA THR A 78 -1.73 6.57 -17.63
C THR A 78 -3.03 5.77 -17.71
N LEU A 79 -3.48 5.40 -18.91
CA LEU A 79 -4.68 4.59 -19.09
C LEU A 79 -4.52 3.20 -18.47
N LEU A 80 -3.36 2.55 -18.66
CA LEU A 80 -3.08 1.25 -18.04
C LEU A 80 -2.98 1.36 -16.52
N LEU A 81 -2.33 2.40 -16.00
CA LEU A 81 -2.22 2.63 -14.56
C LEU A 81 -3.60 2.90 -13.92
N LEU A 82 -4.42 3.76 -14.53
CA LEU A 82 -5.76 4.05 -14.03
C LEU A 82 -6.68 2.83 -14.17
N GLY A 83 -6.59 2.10 -15.28
CA GLY A 83 -7.36 0.88 -15.51
C GLY A 83 -7.01 -0.20 -14.48
N THR A 84 -5.72 -0.44 -14.24
CA THR A 84 -5.28 -1.42 -13.23
C THR A 84 -5.67 -1.01 -11.82
N VAL A 85 -5.53 0.27 -11.44
CA VAL A 85 -6.02 0.77 -10.15
C VAL A 85 -7.54 0.57 -10.04
N GLY A 86 -8.30 0.90 -11.09
CA GLY A 86 -9.76 0.74 -11.12
C GLY A 86 -10.20 -0.73 -10.97
N VAL A 87 -9.57 -1.64 -11.70
CA VAL A 87 -9.86 -3.09 -11.62
C VAL A 87 -9.53 -3.64 -10.23
N ASN A 88 -8.39 -3.27 -9.65
CA ASN A 88 -8.06 -3.72 -8.30
C ASN A 88 -9.01 -3.10 -7.26
N LEU A 89 -9.46 -1.85 -7.45
CA LEU A 89 -10.41 -1.20 -6.53
C LEU A 89 -11.77 -1.90 -6.61
N TRP A 90 -12.16 -2.29 -7.83
CA TRP A 90 -13.33 -3.13 -8.05
C TRP A 90 -13.18 -4.46 -7.32
N PHE A 91 -12.04 -5.15 -7.44
CA PHE A 91 -11.79 -6.41 -6.73
C PHE A 91 -11.91 -6.28 -5.22
N LEU A 92 -11.42 -5.17 -4.66
CA LEU A 92 -11.51 -4.91 -3.22
C LEU A 92 -12.95 -4.60 -2.76
N LEU A 93 -13.75 -3.95 -3.60
CA LEU A 93 -15.09 -3.46 -3.26
C LEU A 93 -16.21 -4.40 -3.73
N ASP A 94 -15.92 -5.44 -4.50
CA ASP A 94 -16.90 -6.35 -5.08
C ASP A 94 -17.61 -7.20 -4.01
N THR A 95 -18.89 -6.96 -3.79
CA THR A 95 -19.72 -7.71 -2.83
C THR A 95 -20.51 -8.84 -3.47
N SER A 96 -20.38 -9.09 -4.78
CA SER A 96 -21.19 -10.11 -5.46
C SER A 96 -20.73 -11.55 -5.19
N GLY A 97 -19.53 -11.74 -4.60
CA GLY A 97 -18.94 -13.06 -4.36
C GLY A 97 -18.44 -13.76 -5.64
N THR A 98 -18.51 -13.09 -6.80
CA THR A 98 -18.08 -13.65 -8.08
C THR A 98 -16.56 -13.83 -8.13
N ILE A 99 -15.83 -12.87 -7.58
CA ILE A 99 -14.36 -12.90 -7.51
C ILE A 99 -13.91 -13.98 -6.51
N ASP A 100 -14.58 -14.06 -5.37
CA ASP A 100 -14.30 -15.05 -4.32
C ASP A 100 -14.36 -16.48 -4.87
N ALA A 101 -15.40 -16.78 -5.66
CA ALA A 101 -15.56 -18.09 -6.32
C ALA A 101 -14.53 -18.34 -7.43
N THR A 102 -14.10 -17.30 -8.15
CA THR A 102 -13.20 -17.44 -9.31
C THR A 102 -11.74 -17.59 -8.90
N PHE A 103 -11.30 -16.79 -7.92
CA PHE A 103 -9.92 -16.74 -7.43
C PHE A 103 -9.73 -17.54 -6.15
N GLN A 104 -10.76 -18.26 -5.70
CA GLN A 104 -10.71 -19.09 -4.49
C GLN A 104 -10.33 -18.27 -3.24
N LEU A 105 -10.90 -17.06 -3.15
CA LEU A 105 -10.68 -16.14 -2.04
C LEU A 105 -11.75 -16.35 -0.97
N LEU A 106 -11.39 -16.13 0.28
CA LEU A 106 -12.34 -16.17 1.38
C LEU A 106 -13.21 -14.90 1.38
N PRO A 107 -14.53 -15.00 1.56
CA PRO A 107 -15.40 -13.81 1.60
C PRO A 107 -15.02 -12.89 2.76
N VAL A 108 -14.51 -11.71 2.41
CA VAL A 108 -14.04 -10.72 3.39
C VAL A 108 -15.20 -9.82 3.86
N PRO A 109 -15.39 -9.59 5.18
CA PRO A 109 -16.44 -8.72 5.69
C PRO A 109 -16.29 -7.27 5.23
N PHE A 110 -17.41 -6.60 4.94
CA PHE A 110 -17.43 -5.24 4.37
C PHE A 110 -16.63 -4.22 5.18
N ALA A 111 -16.70 -4.30 6.52
CA ALA A 111 -15.96 -3.39 7.41
C ALA A 111 -14.43 -3.55 7.28
N PHE A 112 -13.93 -4.75 6.98
CA PHE A 112 -12.49 -4.99 6.81
C PHE A 112 -11.98 -4.45 5.47
N ARG A 113 -12.79 -4.56 4.41
CA ARG A 113 -12.46 -3.99 3.09
C ARG A 113 -12.20 -2.49 3.15
N TRP A 114 -12.96 -1.76 3.96
CA TRP A 114 -12.75 -0.32 4.16
C TRP A 114 -11.44 -0.02 4.89
N LYS A 115 -11.03 -0.88 5.83
CA LYS A 115 -9.73 -0.76 6.50
C LYS A 115 -8.58 -0.99 5.51
N LEU A 116 -8.70 -1.98 4.62
CA LEU A 116 -7.72 -2.21 3.55
C LEU A 116 -7.63 -1.03 2.59
N LEU A 117 -8.77 -0.44 2.22
CA LEU A 117 -8.82 0.75 1.37
C LEU A 117 -8.11 1.95 2.04
N LEU A 118 -8.40 2.21 3.32
CA LEU A 118 -7.74 3.27 4.08
C LEU A 118 -6.23 3.01 4.23
N LEU A 119 -5.83 1.75 4.46
CA LEU A 119 -4.43 1.34 4.53
C LEU A 119 -3.72 1.60 3.19
N PHE A 120 -4.36 1.27 2.07
CA PHE A 120 -3.84 1.56 0.73
C PHE A 120 -3.68 3.06 0.49
N LEU A 121 -4.69 3.87 0.81
CA LEU A 121 -4.61 5.32 0.66
C LEU A 121 -3.49 5.92 1.52
N GLY A 122 -3.32 5.42 2.75
CA GLY A 122 -2.22 5.80 3.63
C GLY A 122 -0.85 5.43 3.04
N HIS A 123 -0.70 4.22 2.52
CA HIS A 123 0.54 3.76 1.90
C HIS A 123 0.87 4.53 0.62
N ALA A 124 -0.11 4.70 -0.28
CA ALA A 124 0.05 5.50 -1.50
C ALA A 124 0.41 6.96 -1.17
N GLY A 125 -0.25 7.55 -0.18
CA GLY A 125 0.09 8.88 0.33
C GLY A 125 1.52 8.94 0.86
N ALA A 126 1.94 7.97 1.68
CA ALA A 126 3.30 7.89 2.22
C ALA A 126 4.36 7.72 1.11
N ALA A 127 4.11 6.85 0.12
CA ALA A 127 5.01 6.66 -1.02
C ALA A 127 5.15 7.93 -1.86
N MET A 128 4.04 8.64 -2.10
CA MET A 128 4.02 9.92 -2.80
C MET A 128 4.77 11.01 -2.02
N ILE A 129 4.52 11.11 -0.71
CA ILE A 129 5.21 12.05 0.17
C ILE A 129 6.70 11.75 0.19
N TRP A 130 7.11 10.49 0.27
CA TRP A 130 8.52 10.11 0.24
C TRP A 130 9.20 10.57 -1.06
N GLU A 131 8.59 10.31 -2.21
CA GLU A 131 9.09 10.74 -3.51
C GLU A 131 9.03 12.27 -3.71
N LEU A 132 8.21 13.00 -2.96
CA LEU A 132 8.16 14.46 -3.02
C LEU A 132 9.15 15.11 -2.06
N ALA A 133 9.23 14.62 -0.83
CA ALA A 133 10.01 15.22 0.24
C ALA A 133 11.49 14.79 0.21
N VAL A 134 11.75 13.50 0.05
CA VAL A 134 13.11 12.94 0.16
C VAL A 134 13.85 13.10 -1.15
N THR A 135 13.37 12.51 -2.24
CA THR A 135 14.11 12.55 -3.51
C THR A 135 14.20 13.96 -4.10
N ARG A 136 13.26 14.88 -3.80
CA ARG A 136 13.34 16.26 -4.31
C ARG A 136 13.92 17.25 -3.31
N GLY A 137 13.56 17.15 -2.03
CA GLY A 137 14.10 18.01 -0.99
C GLY A 137 15.57 17.73 -0.69
N LEU A 138 15.94 16.47 -0.46
CA LEU A 138 17.33 16.10 -0.18
C LEU A 138 18.21 16.13 -1.43
N ALA A 139 17.74 15.77 -2.62
CA ALA A 139 18.59 15.89 -3.83
C ALA A 139 18.90 17.37 -4.18
N GLY A 140 18.00 18.30 -3.84
CA GLY A 140 18.26 19.74 -3.95
C GLY A 140 19.36 20.23 -3.00
N LEU A 141 19.40 19.67 -1.79
CA LEU A 141 20.36 20.00 -0.73
C LEU A 141 21.71 19.30 -0.92
N ALA A 142 21.69 18.03 -1.31
CA ALA A 142 22.86 17.18 -1.51
C ALA A 142 23.60 17.45 -2.83
N ARG A 143 23.09 18.33 -3.70
CA ARG A 143 23.80 18.72 -4.93
C ARG A 143 25.04 19.54 -4.58
N PRO A 144 26.27 19.01 -4.80
CA PRO A 144 27.48 19.76 -4.53
C PRO A 144 27.59 20.96 -5.48
N ARG A 145 28.21 22.05 -5.00
CA ARG A 145 28.28 23.33 -5.73
C ARG A 145 28.93 23.20 -7.13
N TRP A 146 29.82 22.24 -7.34
CA TRP A 146 30.46 21.98 -8.64
C TRP A 146 29.47 21.43 -9.68
N ALA A 147 28.52 20.58 -9.30
CA ALA A 147 27.50 20.05 -10.20
C ALA A 147 26.51 21.13 -10.68
N LYS A 148 26.26 22.15 -9.83
CA LYS A 148 25.45 23.32 -10.21
C LYS A 148 26.17 24.19 -11.27
N ARG A 149 27.50 24.32 -11.19
CA ARG A 149 28.30 25.09 -12.17
C ARG A 149 28.36 24.42 -13.53
N LEU A 150 28.52 23.09 -13.58
CA LEU A 150 28.52 22.33 -14.84
C LEU A 150 27.17 22.39 -15.58
N ALA A 151 26.06 22.39 -14.85
CA ALA A 151 24.73 22.54 -15.43
C ALA A 151 24.47 23.91 -16.06
N VAL A 152 25.18 24.96 -15.63
CA VAL A 152 25.12 26.31 -16.22
C VAL A 152 25.96 26.36 -17.50
N CYS A 153 27.18 25.79 -17.49
CA CYS A 153 28.01 25.71 -18.70
C CYS A 153 27.32 24.93 -19.84
N CYS A 154 26.61 23.86 -19.53
CA CYS A 154 25.95 23.03 -20.53
C CYS A 154 24.65 23.65 -21.10
N ARG A 155 24.15 24.75 -20.49
CA ARG A 155 22.97 25.49 -20.97
C ARG A 155 23.34 26.65 -21.91
N LEU A 156 24.61 27.06 -21.93
CA LEU A 156 25.13 28.20 -22.71
C LEU A 156 25.82 27.78 -24.02
N ARG A 157 25.75 26.51 -24.37
CA ARG A 157 26.20 25.95 -25.66
C ARG A 157 25.00 25.31 -26.34
#